data_AF-K0RBM7-F1
#
_entry.id   AF-K0RBM7-F1
#
_cell.length_a   1.000
_cell.length_b   1.000
_cell.length_c   1.000
_cell.angle_alpha   90.00
_cell.angle_beta   90.00
_cell.angle_gamma   90.00
#
_symmetry.space_group_name_H-M   'P 1'
#
loop_
_entity.id
_entity.type
_entity.pdbx_description
1 polymer ?
#
loop_
_entity_poly.entity_id
_entity_poly.type
_entity_poly.pdbx_seq_one_letter_code
_entity_poly.pdbx_strand_id
1 'polypeptide(L)'
;MHRERIFGGHVGEYMEYLEEEDNTKYQEQFAGYIAAGIDADGLEELYEGVHEKIREDPSPSEKKSFTPDKSFKRKAKLTLEQRKAAVQAKKDAKIAELEEDDEGKNLLELRMRVLWLSVLFAGQDSETPEMSSQIQTEVRDSAKVRCFPPDF
;
A
#
# COMPACT_ATOMS: atom_id res chain seq x y z
N MET A 1 -1.92 36.73 45.41
CA MET A 1 -1.13 35.62 44.83
C MET A 1 -1.80 34.24 44.87
N HIS A 2 -2.06 33.60 46.02
CA HIS A 2 -2.63 32.23 46.01
C HIS A 2 -4.11 32.23 45.57
N ARG A 3 -4.92 33.17 46.08
CA ARG A 3 -6.34 33.32 45.70
C ARG A 3 -6.50 33.53 44.19
N GLU A 4 -5.77 34.49 43.62
CA GLU A 4 -5.81 34.79 42.17
C GLU A 4 -5.52 33.56 41.30
N ARG A 5 -4.60 32.68 41.70
CA ARG A 5 -4.30 31.47 40.92
C ARG A 5 -5.35 30.36 41.07
N ILE A 6 -6.09 30.36 42.18
CA ILE A 6 -7.18 29.38 42.42
C ILE A 6 -8.39 29.73 41.54
N PHE A 7 -8.76 31.02 41.47
CA PHE A 7 -9.92 31.49 40.72
C PHE A 7 -9.60 31.87 39.26
N GLY A 8 -8.37 31.61 38.79
CA GLY A 8 -8.01 31.83 37.40
C GLY A 8 -7.74 33.30 37.02
N GLY A 9 -7.52 34.20 37.98
CA GLY A 9 -7.22 35.62 37.71
C GLY A 9 -6.05 35.83 36.74
N HIS A 10 -4.97 35.03 36.88
CA HIS A 10 -3.83 35.08 35.94
C HIS A 10 -4.17 34.65 34.50
N VAL A 11 -5.24 33.88 34.30
CA VAL A 11 -5.73 33.48 32.98
C VAL A 11 -6.55 34.64 32.40
N GLY A 12 -7.40 35.28 33.21
CA GLY A 12 -8.15 36.48 32.82
C GLY A 12 -7.22 37.62 32.40
N GLU A 13 -6.20 37.93 33.21
CA GLU A 13 -5.17 38.93 32.88
C GLU A 13 -4.47 38.61 31.54
N TYR A 14 -4.23 37.33 31.25
CA TYR A 14 -3.60 36.93 29.98
C TYR A 14 -4.56 36.95 28.79
N MET A 15 -5.86 36.70 29.02
CA MET A 15 -6.90 36.82 28.00
C MET A 15 -7.04 38.28 27.55
N GLU A 16 -7.13 39.22 28.50
CA GLU A 16 -7.18 40.66 28.22
C GLU A 16 -5.94 41.13 27.46
N TYR A 17 -4.75 40.72 27.93
CA TYR A 17 -3.48 41.07 27.28
C TYR A 17 -3.40 40.58 25.83
N LEU A 18 -3.81 39.33 25.56
CA LEU A 18 -3.79 38.78 24.21
C LEU A 18 -4.89 39.34 23.31
N GLU A 19 -6.03 39.74 23.87
CA GLU A 19 -7.08 40.39 23.11
C GLU A 19 -6.63 41.76 22.57
N GLU A 20 -5.85 42.51 23.35
CA GLU A 20 -5.28 43.80 22.96
C GLU A 20 -4.07 43.67 22.00
N GLU A 21 -3.16 42.73 22.24
CA GLU A 21 -1.94 42.60 21.43
C GLU A 21 -2.11 41.78 20.15
N ASP A 22 -2.75 40.61 20.23
CA ASP A 22 -2.82 39.65 19.11
C ASP A 22 -4.06 38.75 19.16
N ASN A 23 -5.11 39.23 18.52
CA ASN A 23 -6.38 38.51 18.43
C ASN A 23 -6.25 37.14 17.72
N THR A 24 -5.24 36.93 16.87
CA THR A 24 -5.05 35.63 16.20
C THR A 24 -4.62 34.55 17.20
N LYS A 25 -3.66 34.89 18.08
CA LYS A 25 -3.23 34.00 19.17
C LYS A 25 -4.33 33.80 20.20
N TYR A 26 -5.15 34.82 20.47
CA TYR A 26 -6.31 34.69 21.35
C TYR A 26 -7.27 33.61 20.85
N GLN A 27 -7.62 33.64 19.57
CA GLN A 27 -8.50 32.63 18.98
C GLN A 27 -7.89 31.22 18.99
N GLU A 28 -6.59 31.08 18.75
CA GLU A 28 -5.91 29.79 18.78
C GLU A 28 -5.84 29.19 20.18
N GLN A 29 -5.45 29.99 21.17
CA GLN A 29 -5.24 29.52 22.55
C GLN A 29 -6.56 29.33 23.31
N PHE A 30 -7.53 30.22 23.09
CA PHE A 30 -8.79 30.25 23.83
C PHE A 30 -9.99 29.75 23.00
N ALA A 31 -9.76 29.01 21.91
CA ALA A 31 -10.82 28.43 21.07
C ALA A 31 -11.92 27.71 21.88
N GLY A 32 -11.54 26.97 22.92
CA GLY A 32 -12.49 26.28 23.80
C GLY A 32 -13.32 27.21 24.68
N TYR A 33 -12.75 28.33 25.15
CA TYR A 33 -13.45 29.33 25.95
C TYR A 33 -14.43 30.13 25.07
N ILE A 34 -14.02 30.48 23.86
CA ILE A 34 -14.88 31.13 22.86
C ILE A 34 -16.07 30.23 22.51
N ALA A 35 -15.83 28.93 22.31
CA ALA A 35 -16.91 27.97 22.04
C ALA A 35 -17.89 27.81 23.22
N ALA A 36 -17.42 28.03 24.45
CA ALA A 36 -18.22 27.98 25.66
C ALA A 36 -18.86 29.33 26.03
N GLY A 37 -18.48 30.44 25.36
CA GLY A 37 -18.94 31.79 25.67
C GLY A 37 -18.47 32.31 27.03
N ILE A 38 -17.24 31.97 27.42
CA ILE A 38 -16.66 32.37 28.71
C ILE A 38 -15.59 33.43 28.45
N ASP A 39 -15.80 34.62 29.00
CA ASP A 39 -14.89 35.76 28.91
C ASP A 39 -13.98 35.87 30.17
N ALA A 40 -12.98 36.77 30.12
CA ALA A 40 -11.99 36.95 31.19
C ALA A 40 -12.62 37.22 32.57
N ASP A 41 -13.63 38.09 32.62
CA ASP A 41 -14.37 38.44 33.84
C ASP A 41 -15.24 37.28 34.38
N GLY A 42 -15.67 36.36 33.50
CA GLY A 42 -16.57 35.26 33.85
C GLY A 42 -15.89 34.07 34.53
N LEU A 43 -14.55 34.04 34.58
CA LEU A 43 -13.79 32.91 35.13
C LEU A 43 -13.93 32.78 36.65
N GLU A 44 -13.89 33.88 37.40
CA GLU A 44 -13.98 33.83 38.86
C GLU A 44 -15.36 33.32 39.32
N GLU A 45 -16.43 33.88 38.75
CA GLU A 45 -17.81 33.46 39.04
C GLU A 45 -18.07 31.99 38.68
N LEU A 46 -17.52 31.52 37.55
CA LEU A 46 -17.60 30.12 37.14
C LEU A 46 -17.00 29.18 38.18
N TYR A 47 -15.78 29.46 38.66
CA TYR A 47 -15.11 28.62 39.63
C TYR A 47 -15.78 28.66 41.01
N GLU A 48 -16.27 29.81 41.45
CA GLU A 48 -17.05 29.93 42.69
C GLU A 48 -18.30 29.04 42.64
N GLY A 49 -19.09 29.12 41.57
CA GLY A 49 -20.26 28.28 41.39
C GLY A 49 -19.94 26.78 41.26
N VAL A 50 -18.79 26.42 40.68
CA VAL A 50 -18.32 25.01 40.65
C VAL A 50 -17.95 24.53 42.05
N HIS A 51 -17.26 25.35 42.85
CA HIS A 51 -16.89 24.98 44.21
C HIS A 51 -18.11 24.78 45.11
N GLU A 52 -19.15 25.60 44.97
CA GLU A 52 -20.42 25.41 45.70
C GLU A 52 -21.08 24.08 45.33
N LYS A 53 -21.22 23.79 44.03
CA LYS A 53 -21.82 22.53 43.54
C LYS A 53 -21.07 21.29 44.03
N ILE A 54 -19.74 21.33 44.08
CA ILE A 54 -18.93 20.21 44.59
C ILE A 54 -19.10 20.04 46.11
N ARG A 55 -19.31 21.12 46.86
CA ARG A 55 -19.55 21.06 48.31
C ARG A 55 -20.93 20.47 48.63
N GLU A 56 -21.93 20.75 47.80
CA GLU A 56 -23.28 20.20 47.94
C GLU A 56 -23.30 18.69 47.64
N ASP A 57 -22.70 18.27 46.52
CA ASP A 57 -22.68 16.88 46.08
C ASP A 57 -21.24 16.34 45.92
N PRO A 58 -20.61 15.84 46.99
CA PRO A 58 -19.24 15.30 46.94
C PRO A 58 -19.15 13.90 46.32
N SER A 59 -20.27 13.32 45.84
CA SER A 59 -20.30 11.96 45.30
C SER A 59 -19.72 11.89 43.89
N PRO A 60 -18.81 10.92 43.59
CA PRO A 60 -18.31 10.71 42.23
C PRO A 60 -19.42 10.38 41.24
N SER A 61 -19.41 10.99 40.06
CA SER A 61 -20.33 10.65 38.98
C SER A 61 -19.97 9.31 38.32
N GLU A 62 -20.99 8.60 37.82
CA GLU A 62 -20.81 7.33 37.13
C GLU A 62 -20.00 7.51 35.83
N LYS A 63 -18.93 6.71 35.68
CA LYS A 63 -18.07 6.77 34.50
C LYS A 63 -18.80 6.14 33.30
N LYS A 64 -18.84 6.86 32.17
CA LYS A 64 -19.32 6.31 30.90
C LYS A 64 -18.44 5.12 30.49
N SER A 65 -19.04 3.95 30.25
CA SER A 65 -18.32 2.76 29.82
C SER A 65 -17.74 2.98 28.42
N PHE A 66 -16.43 3.11 28.31
CA PHE A 66 -15.74 3.20 27.02
C PHE A 66 -15.64 1.81 26.39
N THR A 67 -16.30 1.61 25.25
CA THR A 67 -16.12 0.42 24.43
C THR A 67 -15.07 0.72 23.35
N PRO A 68 -13.91 0.03 23.33
CA PRO A 68 -12.88 0.30 22.34
C PRO A 68 -13.34 -0.09 20.94
N ASP A 69 -13.00 0.73 19.95
CA ASP A 69 -13.25 0.44 18.54
C ASP A 69 -12.45 -0.79 18.09
N LYS A 70 -13.13 -1.91 17.87
CA LYS A 70 -12.55 -3.18 17.39
C LYS A 70 -12.29 -3.19 15.87
N SER A 71 -12.23 -2.00 15.26
CA SER A 71 -12.05 -1.83 13.81
C SER A 71 -10.68 -2.34 13.35
N PHE A 72 -9.63 -2.04 14.12
CA PHE A 72 -8.29 -2.52 13.80
C PHE A 72 -8.08 -3.97 14.26
N LYS A 73 -8.09 -4.91 13.31
CA LYS A 73 -7.77 -6.33 13.54
C LYS A 73 -6.37 -6.64 13.05
N ARG A 74 -5.48 -7.08 13.96
CA ARG A 74 -4.15 -7.58 13.56
C ARG A 74 -4.30 -8.85 12.71
N LYS A 75 -3.53 -8.93 11.62
CA LYS A 75 -3.50 -10.12 10.77
C LYS A 75 -3.02 -11.33 11.58
N ALA A 76 -3.73 -12.45 11.46
CA ALA A 76 -3.33 -13.71 12.09
C ALA A 76 -2.02 -14.24 11.48
N LYS A 77 -1.27 -15.02 12.26
CA LYS A 77 -0.04 -15.67 11.78
C LYS A 77 -0.42 -16.73 10.73
N LEU A 78 0.21 -16.67 9.55
CA LEU A 78 0.04 -17.67 8.49
C LEU A 78 0.42 -19.06 8.98
N THR A 79 -0.32 -20.09 8.57
CA THR A 79 0.02 -21.49 8.84
C THR A 79 1.22 -21.94 8.00
N LEU A 80 1.84 -23.07 8.37
CA LEU A 80 3.02 -23.60 7.66
C LEU A 80 2.69 -23.92 6.19
N GLU A 81 1.53 -24.53 5.94
CA GLU A 81 1.06 -24.89 4.59
C GLU A 81 0.87 -23.64 3.71
N GLN A 82 0.24 -22.60 4.24
CA GLN A 82 0.07 -21.32 3.54
C GLN A 82 1.42 -20.67 3.19
N ARG A 83 2.41 -20.76 4.07
CA ARG A 83 3.76 -20.26 3.80
C ARG A 83 4.45 -21.08 2.69
N LYS A 84 4.32 -22.41 2.70
CA LYS A 84 4.89 -23.28 1.66
C LYS A 84 4.26 -23.01 0.29
N ALA A 85 2.93 -22.88 0.24
CA ALA A 85 2.22 -22.54 -1.00
C ALA A 85 2.64 -21.15 -1.54
N ALA A 86 2.79 -20.14 -0.68
CA ALA A 86 3.28 -18.83 -1.08
C ALA A 86 4.74 -18.87 -1.57
N VAL A 87 5.58 -19.74 -1.01
CA VAL A 87 6.96 -19.94 -1.48
C VAL A 87 6.98 -20.65 -2.83
N GLN A 88 6.14 -21.66 -3.05
CA GLN A 88 6.02 -22.36 -4.34
C GLN A 88 5.54 -21.39 -5.43
N ALA A 89 4.44 -20.66 -5.19
CA ALA A 89 3.93 -19.67 -6.14
C ALA A 89 4.98 -18.59 -6.51
N LYS A 90 5.82 -18.16 -5.56
CA LYS A 90 6.92 -17.22 -5.83
C LYS A 90 8.05 -17.85 -6.65
N LYS A 91 8.34 -19.13 -6.44
CA LYS A 91 9.33 -19.87 -7.23
C LYS A 91 8.81 -20.07 -8.65
N ASP A 92 7.58 -20.50 -8.80
CA ASP A 92 6.96 -20.77 -10.11
C ASP A 92 6.87 -19.49 -10.94
N ALA A 93 6.45 -18.37 -10.33
CA ALA A 93 6.45 -17.07 -10.99
C ALA A 93 7.85 -16.62 -11.44
N LYS A 94 8.88 -16.90 -10.64
CA LYS A 94 10.26 -16.57 -10.98
C LYS A 94 10.85 -17.50 -12.05
N ILE A 95 10.43 -18.76 -12.08
CA ILE A 95 10.81 -19.71 -13.12
C ILE A 95 10.21 -19.24 -14.45
N ALA A 96 8.93 -18.88 -14.48
CA ALA A 96 8.28 -18.35 -15.69
C ALA A 96 8.96 -17.07 -16.21
N GLU A 97 9.33 -16.14 -15.33
CA GLU A 97 10.10 -14.93 -15.70
C GLU A 97 11.46 -15.29 -16.36
N LEU A 98 12.17 -16.29 -15.81
CA LEU A 98 13.44 -16.74 -16.36
C LEU A 98 13.30 -17.50 -17.69
N GLU A 99 12.21 -18.25 -17.86
CA GLU A 99 11.90 -18.93 -19.13
C GLU A 99 11.62 -17.91 -20.24
N GLU A 100 10.89 -16.82 -19.95
CA GLU A 100 10.68 -15.71 -20.90
C GLU A 100 12.00 -15.01 -21.26
N ASP A 101 12.90 -14.80 -20.29
CA ASP A 101 14.23 -14.23 -20.51
C ASP A 101 15.14 -15.16 -21.35
N ASP A 102 15.05 -16.48 -21.14
CA ASP A 102 15.84 -17.48 -21.85
C ASP A 102 15.32 -17.73 -23.27
N GLU A 103 14.01 -17.62 -23.51
CA GLU A 103 13.43 -17.57 -24.86
C GLU A 103 13.88 -16.31 -25.63
N GLY A 104 13.95 -15.16 -24.94
CA GLY A 104 14.51 -13.92 -25.50
C GLY A 104 15.98 -14.09 -25.91
N LYS A 105 16.80 -14.75 -25.08
CA LYS A 105 18.21 -15.06 -25.40
C LYS A 105 18.34 -16.09 -26.52
N ASN A 106 17.53 -17.15 -26.54
CA ASN A 106 17.52 -18.15 -27.60
C ASN A 106 17.14 -17.52 -28.95
N LEU A 107 16.17 -16.61 -28.96
CA LEU A 107 15.77 -15.89 -30.17
C LEU A 107 16.86 -14.93 -30.65
N LEU A 108 17.58 -14.25 -29.75
CA LEU A 108 18.73 -13.42 -30.10
C LEU A 108 19.90 -14.27 -30.63
N GLU A 109 20.17 -15.42 -30.03
CA GLU A 109 21.22 -16.35 -30.47
C GLU A 109 20.86 -16.97 -31.84
N LEU A 110 19.60 -17.37 -32.05
CA LEU A 110 19.09 -17.87 -33.32
C LEU A 110 19.09 -16.78 -34.39
N ARG A 111 18.69 -15.55 -34.08
CA ARG A 111 18.78 -14.41 -35.00
C ARG A 111 20.22 -14.11 -35.35
N MET A 112 21.15 -14.18 -34.40
CA MET A 112 22.57 -13.97 -34.65
C MET A 112 23.17 -15.10 -35.50
N ARG A 113 22.76 -16.36 -35.30
CA ARG A 113 23.13 -17.49 -36.16
C ARG A 113 22.58 -17.36 -37.57
N VAL A 114 21.31 -16.98 -37.74
CA VAL A 114 20.70 -16.75 -39.06
C VAL A 114 21.35 -15.56 -39.77
N LEU A 115 21.62 -14.46 -39.05
CA LEU A 115 22.31 -13.30 -39.59
C LEU A 115 23.75 -13.67 -40.01
N TRP A 116 24.45 -14.46 -39.19
CA TRP A 116 25.77 -14.97 -39.51
C TRP A 116 25.75 -15.91 -40.70
N LEU A 117 24.75 -16.80 -40.81
CA LEU A 117 24.58 -17.70 -41.97
C LEU A 117 24.26 -16.91 -43.25
N SER A 118 23.42 -15.87 -43.19
CA SER A 118 23.16 -14.98 -44.32
C SER A 118 24.40 -14.18 -44.75
N VAL A 119 25.21 -13.70 -43.78
CA VAL A 119 26.47 -13.02 -44.08
C VAL A 119 27.51 -14.00 -44.67
N LEU A 120 27.51 -15.25 -44.23
CA LEU A 120 28.38 -16.30 -44.77
C LEU A 120 27.94 -16.76 -46.17
N PHE A 121 26.63 -16.73 -46.46
CA PHE A 121 26.05 -17.17 -47.73
C PHE A 121 26.05 -16.08 -48.81
N ALA A 122 26.04 -14.79 -48.44
CA ALA A 122 26.11 -13.67 -49.38
C ALA A 122 27.50 -13.49 -50.04
N GLY A 123 28.47 -14.37 -49.75
CA GLY A 123 29.81 -14.36 -50.34
C GLY A 123 30.03 -15.33 -51.50
N GLN A 124 29.01 -16.08 -51.96
CA GLN A 124 29.22 -17.16 -52.91
C GLN A 124 28.07 -17.33 -53.91
N ASP A 125 27.96 -16.41 -54.87
CA ASP A 125 27.08 -16.56 -56.04
C ASP A 125 27.91 -16.72 -57.33
N SER A 126 28.09 -17.98 -57.75
CA SER A 126 28.20 -18.34 -59.17
C SER A 126 27.78 -19.81 -59.38
N GLU A 127 26.64 -20.01 -60.07
CA GLU A 127 26.27 -21.20 -60.89
C GLU A 127 25.97 -22.51 -60.13
N THR A 128 24.85 -23.26 -60.24
CA THR A 128 23.78 -23.49 -61.24
C THR A 128 22.57 -24.19 -60.57
N PRO A 129 21.36 -24.18 -61.19
CA PRO A 129 20.12 -24.70 -60.60
C PRO A 129 19.74 -26.09 -61.13
N GLU A 130 20.16 -27.19 -60.47
CA GLU A 130 19.65 -28.55 -60.78
C GLU A 130 19.56 -29.45 -59.54
N MET A 131 18.82 -29.06 -58.50
CA MET A 131 18.50 -29.99 -57.39
C MET A 131 17.08 -29.85 -56.84
N SER A 132 16.14 -29.35 -57.66
CA SER A 132 14.73 -29.14 -57.23
C SER A 132 13.78 -30.30 -57.57
N SER A 133 14.19 -31.24 -58.42
CA SER A 133 13.35 -32.37 -58.86
C SER A 133 13.46 -33.62 -57.97
N GLN A 134 14.49 -33.73 -57.12
CA GLN A 134 14.72 -34.94 -56.30
C GLN A 134 13.90 -34.98 -55.00
N ILE A 135 13.41 -33.84 -54.50
CA ILE A 135 12.73 -33.74 -53.20
C ILE A 135 11.23 -34.03 -53.31
N GLN A 136 10.62 -33.91 -54.50
CA GLN A 136 9.17 -34.12 -54.67
C GLN A 136 8.74 -35.59 -54.76
N THR A 137 9.66 -36.54 -54.93
CA THR A 137 9.31 -37.98 -54.94
C THR A 137 9.34 -38.62 -53.55
N GLU A 138 10.12 -38.11 -52.60
CA GLU A 138 10.23 -38.70 -51.25
C GLU A 138 9.08 -38.30 -50.29
N VAL A 139 8.41 -37.17 -50.54
CA VAL A 139 7.29 -36.70 -49.70
C VAL A 139 5.98 -37.47 -50.00
N ARG A 140 5.89 -38.17 -51.14
CA ARG A 140 4.66 -38.90 -51.51
C ARG A 140 4.56 -40.31 -50.91
N ASP A 141 5.68 -40.96 -50.57
CA ASP A 141 5.68 -42.33 -50.03
C ASP A 141 5.60 -42.42 -48.51
N SER A 142 5.85 -41.34 -47.78
CA SER A 142 5.74 -41.34 -46.31
C SER A 142 4.32 -41.13 -45.77
N ALA A 143 3.34 -40.82 -46.64
CA ALA A 143 1.96 -40.50 -46.24
C ALA A 143 0.98 -41.71 -46.28
N LYS A 144 1.46 -42.95 -46.47
CA LYS A 144 0.60 -44.15 -46.64
C LYS A 144 0.69 -45.21 -45.53
N VAL A 145 1.41 -44.99 -44.42
CA VAL A 145 1.55 -46.03 -43.38
C VAL A 145 1.07 -45.54 -42.02
N ARG A 146 -0.22 -45.86 -41.77
CA ARG A 146 -0.89 -46.14 -40.48
C ARG A 146 -1.60 -44.99 -39.77
N CYS A 147 -2.83 -44.76 -40.24
CA CYS A 147 -3.98 -44.44 -39.41
C CYS A 147 -4.25 -45.57 -38.37
N PHE A 148 -4.33 -45.20 -37.07
CA PHE A 148 -5.36 -45.47 -36.03
C PHE A 148 -6.40 -46.62 -36.29
N PRO A 149 -7.09 -47.26 -35.28
CA PRO A 149 -6.96 -47.29 -33.79
C PRO A 149 -7.47 -48.62 -33.13
N PRO A 150 -8.21 -48.66 -31.98
CA PRO A 150 -7.79 -48.58 -30.56
C PRO A 150 -8.35 -49.75 -29.69
N ASP A 151 -8.18 -49.63 -28.37
CA ASP A 151 -8.93 -50.26 -27.27
C ASP A 151 -8.69 -51.74 -26.93
N PHE A 152 -8.01 -51.97 -25.79
CA PHE A 152 -8.43 -52.86 -24.70
C PHE A 152 -7.71 -52.50 -23.39
#